data_AF-A0A1G1H8J8-F1
#
_entry.id   AF-A0A1G1H8J8-F1
#
_cell.length_a   1.000
_cell.length_b   1.000
_cell.length_c   1.000
_cell.angle_alpha   90.00
_cell.angle_beta   90.00
_cell.angle_gamma   90.00
#
_symmetry.space_group_name_H-M   'P 1'
#
loop_
_entity.id
_entity.type
_entity.pdbx_description
1 polymer ?
#
loop_
_entity_poly.entity_id
_entity_poly.type
_entity_poly.pdbx_seq_one_letter_code
_entity_poly.pdbx_strand_id
1 'polypeptide(L)'
;MDSRPVCGAGGAGSRALRTFVAEGRGGPRPWEPLTEQIYLGSEEFVAQHQSNRVIRDIPRRQSQALLPTLRVLFQRNGEQTRLIHMAHRQYGYRLAEIAGHLDVHAATVSCRMKQAEQACV
;
A
#
# COMPACT_ATOMS: atom_id res chain seq x y z
N MET A 1 -44.84 -39.30 15.99
CA MET A 1 -44.03 -38.07 15.83
C MET A 1 -42.93 -38.42 14.84
N ASP A 2 -43.24 -38.31 13.54
CA ASP A 2 -42.37 -38.72 12.45
C ASP A 2 -41.22 -37.74 12.26
N SER A 3 -40.00 -38.26 12.41
CA SER A 3 -38.75 -37.61 12.04
C SER A 3 -38.75 -37.32 10.54
N ARG A 4 -38.80 -36.05 10.15
CA ARG A 4 -38.63 -35.63 8.75
C ARG A 4 -37.16 -35.79 8.35
N PRO A 5 -36.84 -36.42 7.21
CA PRO A 5 -35.47 -36.44 6.71
C PRO A 5 -35.11 -35.06 6.15
N VAL A 6 -34.02 -34.48 6.65
CA VAL A 6 -33.40 -33.29 6.05
C VAL A 6 -32.67 -33.75 4.80
N CYS A 7 -33.20 -33.39 3.63
CA CYS A 7 -32.48 -33.49 2.36
C CYS A 7 -31.27 -32.55 2.38
N GLY A 8 -30.07 -33.10 2.56
CA GLY A 8 -28.79 -32.39 2.38
C GLY A 8 -28.14 -32.77 1.06
N ALA A 9 -28.58 -32.19 -0.05
CA ALA A 9 -27.89 -32.30 -1.34
C ALA A 9 -26.77 -31.25 -1.39
N GLY A 10 -25.51 -31.69 -1.35
CA GLY A 10 -24.34 -30.79 -1.45
C GLY A 10 -22.98 -31.47 -1.32
N GLY A 11 -22.81 -32.68 -1.86
CA GLY A 11 -21.64 -33.54 -1.59
C GLY A 11 -20.63 -33.75 -2.72
N ALA A 12 -20.85 -33.17 -3.92
CA ALA A 12 -20.01 -33.46 -5.09
C ALA A 12 -18.86 -32.45 -5.33
N GLY A 13 -19.00 -31.20 -4.88
CA GLY A 13 -18.00 -30.15 -5.14
C GLY A 13 -16.77 -30.18 -4.22
N SER A 14 -16.89 -30.72 -3.01
CA SER A 14 -15.80 -30.71 -2.02
C SER A 14 -14.69 -31.72 -2.33
N ARG A 15 -15.00 -32.82 -3.02
CA ARG A 15 -14.03 -33.89 -3.33
C ARG A 15 -13.14 -33.53 -4.51
N ALA A 16 -13.72 -33.00 -5.59
CA ALA A 16 -12.96 -32.50 -6.74
C ALA A 16 -12.05 -31.32 -6.35
N LEU A 17 -12.53 -30.40 -5.50
CA LEU A 17 -11.71 -29.30 -4.98
C LEU A 17 -10.52 -29.81 -4.15
N ARG A 18 -10.72 -30.85 -3.32
CA ARG A 18 -9.62 -31.45 -2.55
C ARG A 18 -8.56 -32.10 -3.44
N THR A 19 -8.98 -32.80 -4.50
CA THR A 19 -8.07 -33.39 -5.48
C THR A 19 -7.28 -32.30 -6.21
N PHE A 20 -7.95 -31.25 -6.69
CA PHE A 20 -7.31 -30.10 -7.34
C PHE A 20 -6.30 -29.39 -6.42
N VAL A 21 -6.65 -29.19 -5.15
CA VAL A 21 -5.74 -28.59 -4.16
C VAL A 21 -4.55 -29.51 -3.86
N ALA A 22 -4.74 -30.83 -3.85
CA ALA A 22 -3.64 -31.78 -3.64
C ALA A 22 -2.68 -31.81 -4.83
N GLU A 23 -3.18 -31.75 -6.06
CA GLU A 23 -2.40 -31.68 -7.30
C GLU A 23 -1.62 -30.36 -7.41
N GLY A 24 -2.17 -29.24 -6.93
CA GLY A 24 -1.54 -27.92 -6.96
C GLY A 24 -0.46 -27.64 -5.91
N ARG A 25 -0.21 -28.56 -4.96
CA ARG A 25 0.75 -28.35 -3.84
C ARG A 25 2.23 -28.42 -4.23
N GLY A 26 2.56 -28.85 -5.46
CA GLY A 26 3.94 -29.02 -5.94
C GLY A 26 4.51 -27.87 -6.77
N GLY A 27 3.70 -26.83 -7.07
CA GLY A 27 4.17 -25.66 -7.82
C GLY A 27 5.00 -24.70 -6.96
N PRO A 28 5.66 -23.69 -7.59
CA PRO A 28 6.28 -22.59 -6.84
C PRO A 28 5.26 -22.03 -5.87
N ARG A 29 5.68 -21.74 -4.63
CA ARG A 29 4.74 -21.31 -3.62
C ARG A 29 4.07 -20.04 -4.11
N PRO A 30 2.73 -19.94 -4.15
CA PRO A 30 2.05 -18.75 -4.65
C PRO A 30 2.44 -17.46 -3.91
N TRP A 31 3.00 -17.60 -2.70
CA TRP A 31 3.48 -16.51 -1.87
C TRP A 31 4.95 -16.15 -2.08
N GLU A 32 5.72 -16.88 -2.89
CA GLU A 32 7.11 -16.53 -3.22
C GLU A 32 7.24 -15.15 -3.90
N PRO A 33 6.40 -14.79 -4.90
CA PRO A 33 6.43 -13.46 -5.51
C PRO A 33 5.47 -12.47 -4.84
N LEU A 34 5.02 -12.74 -3.60
CA LEU A 34 4.14 -11.82 -2.87
C LEU A 34 4.98 -10.67 -2.31
N THR A 35 4.86 -9.52 -2.96
CA THR A 35 5.54 -8.28 -2.56
C THR A 35 4.62 -7.47 -1.64
N GLU A 36 5.10 -7.23 -0.42
CA GLU A 36 4.49 -6.31 0.56
C GLU A 36 3.03 -6.62 0.92
N GLN A 37 2.61 -7.88 0.73
CA GLN A 37 1.27 -8.39 1.08
C GLN A 37 0.10 -7.71 0.32
N ILE A 38 0.39 -6.84 -0.65
CA ILE A 38 -0.61 -6.16 -1.50
C ILE A 38 -0.50 -6.65 -2.94
N TYR A 39 0.72 -6.86 -3.45
CA TYR A 39 0.94 -7.18 -4.84
C TYR A 39 1.54 -8.57 -5.00
N LEU A 40 0.97 -9.35 -5.92
CA LEU A 40 1.51 -10.64 -6.31
C LEU A 40 2.09 -10.51 -7.72
N GLY A 41 3.42 -10.58 -7.85
CA GLY A 41 4.10 -10.42 -9.13
C GLY A 41 5.51 -9.83 -9.02
N SER A 42 6.13 -9.58 -10.17
CA SER A 42 7.46 -8.96 -10.27
C SER A 42 7.43 -7.47 -9.90
N GLU A 43 8.57 -6.90 -9.53
CA GLU A 43 8.73 -5.48 -9.21
C GLU A 43 8.22 -4.56 -10.34
N GLU A 44 8.40 -4.96 -11.60
CA GLU A 44 7.92 -4.24 -12.78
C GLU A 44 6.38 -4.15 -12.82
N PHE A 45 5.70 -5.25 -12.50
CA PHE A 45 4.24 -5.29 -12.40
C PHE A 45 3.73 -4.41 -11.26
N VAL A 46 4.43 -4.43 -10.11
CA VAL A 46 4.13 -3.55 -8.99
C VAL A 46 4.29 -2.08 -9.40
N ALA A 47 5.40 -1.71 -10.03
CA ALA A 47 5.66 -0.34 -10.45
C ALA A 47 4.60 0.19 -11.44
N GLN A 48 4.09 -0.67 -12.33
CA GLN A 48 3.07 -0.28 -13.32
C GLN A 48 1.66 -0.13 -12.71
N HIS A 49 1.31 -0.98 -11.75
CA HIS A 49 -0.02 -1.02 -11.13
C HIS A 49 -0.12 -0.31 -9.78
N GLN A 50 0.99 0.23 -9.28
CA GLN A 50 1.00 1.01 -8.06
C GLN A 50 0.26 2.33 -8.26
N SER A 51 -0.70 2.60 -7.38
CA SER A 51 -1.34 3.91 -7.36
C SER A 51 -0.43 4.91 -6.65
N ASN A 52 -0.12 6.04 -7.29
CA ASN A 52 0.64 7.16 -6.71
C ASN A 52 -0.14 7.95 -5.63
N ARG A 53 -1.13 7.31 -4.98
CA ARG A 53 -2.05 7.94 -4.03
C ARG A 53 -2.23 7.05 -2.81
N VAL A 54 -2.51 7.69 -1.68
CA VAL A 54 -2.84 7.00 -0.43
C VAL A 54 -4.22 6.37 -0.53
N ILE A 55 -4.29 5.04 -0.46
CA ILE A 55 -5.55 4.28 -0.35
C ILE A 55 -5.88 4.13 1.14
N ARG A 56 -7.08 4.56 1.56
CA ARG A 56 -7.47 4.57 2.99
C ARG A 56 -7.57 3.18 3.61
N ASP A 57 -7.96 2.18 2.82
CA ASP A 57 -8.21 0.81 3.30
C ASP A 57 -6.94 -0.04 3.40
N ILE A 58 -5.80 0.47 2.91
CA ILE A 58 -4.52 -0.23 2.94
C ILE A 58 -3.71 0.22 4.17
N PRO A 59 -3.28 -0.72 5.04
CA PRO A 59 -2.38 -0.42 6.13
C PRO A 59 -1.12 0.33 5.68
N ARG A 60 -0.79 1.40 6.40
CA ARG A 60 0.37 2.26 6.08
C ARG A 60 1.68 1.50 5.94
N ARG A 61 1.92 0.47 6.77
CA ARG A 61 3.14 -0.34 6.69
C ARG A 61 3.31 -0.99 5.32
N GLN A 62 2.23 -1.47 4.73
CA GLN A 62 2.23 -2.08 3.40
C GLN A 62 2.32 -1.02 2.28
N SER A 63 1.77 0.18 2.52
CA SER A 63 1.93 1.31 1.58
C SER A 63 3.32 1.96 1.62
N GLN A 64 4.02 1.93 2.76
CA GLN A 64 5.29 2.64 2.96
C GLN A 64 6.48 1.97 2.28
N ALA A 65 6.43 0.66 2.06
CA ALA A 65 7.52 -0.10 1.46
C ALA A 65 7.82 0.31 0.01
N LEU A 66 6.84 0.87 -0.70
CA LEU A 66 6.97 1.28 -2.10
C LEU A 66 7.08 2.81 -2.27
N LEU A 67 7.22 3.57 -1.19
CA LEU A 67 7.35 5.03 -1.27
C LEU A 67 8.81 5.43 -1.52
N PRO A 68 9.09 6.39 -2.43
CA PRO A 68 10.42 6.94 -2.58
C PRO A 68 10.83 7.64 -1.28
N THR A 69 11.99 7.27 -0.73
CA THR A 69 12.48 7.86 0.53
C THR A 69 12.49 9.38 0.49
N LEU A 70 12.28 10.04 1.63
CA LEU A 70 12.31 11.50 1.74
C LEU A 70 13.61 12.08 1.15
N ARG A 71 14.75 11.40 1.33
CA ARG A 71 16.02 11.80 0.73
C ARG A 71 15.97 11.90 -0.80
N VAL A 72 15.35 10.92 -1.48
CA VAL A 72 15.20 10.92 -2.95
C VAL A 72 14.22 12.01 -3.39
N LEU A 73 13.15 12.24 -2.61
CA LEU A 73 12.19 13.30 -2.90
C LEU A 73 12.81 14.70 -2.78
N PHE A 74 13.60 14.94 -1.74
CA PHE A 74 14.25 16.23 -1.48
C PHE A 74 15.53 16.47 -2.32
N GLN A 75 16.05 15.46 -3.01
CA GLN A 75 17.11 15.64 -4.02
C GLN A 75 16.61 16.26 -5.33
N ARG A 76 15.30 16.31 -5.55
CA ARG A 76 14.73 16.92 -6.76
C ARG A 76 14.89 18.44 -6.68
N ASN A 77 15.31 19.05 -7.78
CA ASN A 77 15.37 20.51 -7.89
C ASN A 77 13.96 21.10 -7.82
N GLY A 78 13.66 21.84 -6.76
CA GLY A 78 12.37 22.48 -6.56
C GLY A 78 12.30 23.27 -5.27
N GLU A 79 11.32 24.17 -5.20
CA GLU A 79 10.98 24.89 -3.98
C GLU A 79 10.71 23.91 -2.84
N GLN A 80 11.43 24.06 -1.73
CA GLN A 80 11.33 23.17 -0.56
C GLN A 80 9.89 23.06 -0.06
N THR A 81 9.15 24.17 -0.12
CA THR A 81 7.74 24.26 0.22
C THR A 81 6.84 23.39 -0.66
N ARG A 82 7.12 23.30 -1.97
CA ARG A 82 6.40 22.41 -2.89
C ARG A 82 6.72 20.93 -2.63
N LEU A 83 7.97 20.61 -2.31
CA LEU A 83 8.39 19.25 -1.97
C LEU A 83 7.75 18.77 -0.67
N ILE A 84 7.64 19.63 0.34
CA ILE A 84 6.91 19.36 1.60
C ILE A 84 5.42 19.07 1.30
N HIS A 85 4.78 19.90 0.48
CA HIS A 85 3.39 19.70 0.09
C HIS A 85 3.19 18.37 -0.65
N MET A 86 4.08 18.05 -1.60
CA MET A 86 4.05 16.80 -2.36
C MET A 86 4.25 15.57 -1.45
N ALA A 87 5.24 15.61 -0.54
CA ALA A 87 5.51 14.54 0.42
C ALA A 87 4.28 14.24 1.31
N HIS A 88 3.60 15.28 1.79
CA HIS A 88 2.43 15.11 2.66
C HIS A 88 1.16 14.68 1.89
N ARG A 89 0.82 15.38 0.80
CA ARG A 89 -0.45 15.16 0.07
C ARG A 89 -0.42 13.95 -0.87
N GLN A 90 0.67 13.78 -1.61
CA GLN A 90 0.76 12.76 -2.65
C GLN A 90 1.26 11.44 -2.07
N TYR A 91 2.26 11.49 -1.19
CA TYR A 91 2.91 10.31 -0.64
C TYR A 91 2.49 9.96 0.80
N GLY A 92 1.75 10.83 1.50
CA GLY A 92 1.18 10.52 2.82
C GLY A 92 2.19 10.52 3.98
N TYR A 93 3.36 11.15 3.81
CA TYR A 93 4.34 11.31 4.88
C TYR A 93 3.77 12.15 6.03
N ARG A 94 4.11 11.80 7.27
CA ARG A 94 3.76 12.60 8.45
C ARG A 94 4.60 13.86 8.51
N LEU A 95 4.02 14.93 9.03
CA LEU A 95 4.76 16.16 9.30
C LEU A 95 5.98 15.92 10.20
N ALA A 96 5.89 15.00 11.17
CA ALA A 96 7.01 14.61 12.03
C ALA A 96 8.14 13.90 11.29
N GLU A 97 7.81 13.06 10.29
CA GLU A 97 8.81 12.36 9.46
C GLU A 97 9.56 13.36 8.57
N ILE A 98 8.82 14.30 7.97
CA ILE A 98 9.37 15.38 7.16
C ILE A 98 10.23 16.32 8.02
N ALA A 99 9.76 16.66 9.22
CA ALA A 99 10.46 17.49 10.19
C ALA A 99 11.79 16.88 10.62
N GLY A 100 11.81 15.59 10.95
CA GLY A 100 13.03 14.86 11.27
C GLY A 100 14.01 14.76 10.11
N HIS A 101 13.52 14.69 8.86
CA HIS A 101 14.40 14.70 7.69
C HIS A 101 15.03 16.07 7.41
N LEU A 102 14.29 17.15 7.68
CA LEU A 102 14.71 18.53 7.43
C LEU A 102 15.40 19.19 8.63
N ASP A 103 15.56 18.47 9.73
CA ASP A 103 16.09 18.95 11.02
C ASP A 103 15.39 20.23 11.53
N VAL A 104 14.06 20.28 11.37
CA VAL A 104 13.22 21.41 11.80
C VAL A 104 12.10 20.92 12.69
N HIS A 105 11.50 21.81 13.47
CA HIS A 105 10.33 21.46 14.26
C HIS A 105 9.08 21.25 13.38
N ALA A 106 8.19 20.33 13.76
CA ALA A 106 6.97 20.02 13.01
C ALA A 106 6.05 21.24 12.81
N ALA A 107 6.07 22.20 13.74
CA ALA A 107 5.34 23.47 13.60
C ALA A 107 5.85 24.30 12.40
N THR A 108 7.16 24.33 12.16
CA THR A 108 7.77 25.02 11.02
C THR A 108 7.35 24.39 9.71
N VAL A 109 7.29 23.05 9.65
CA VAL A 109 6.80 22.32 8.47
C VAL A 109 5.33 22.64 8.20
N SER A 110 4.50 22.70 9.25
CA SER A 110 3.08 23.09 9.14
C SER A 110 2.91 24.52 8.61
N CYS A 111 3.73 25.47 9.09
CA CYS A 111 3.74 26.84 8.59
C CYS A 111 4.12 26.90 7.10
N ARG A 112 5.21 26.21 6.71
CA ARG A 112 5.64 26.12 5.30
C ARG A 112 4.58 25.48 4.42
N MET A 113 3.88 24.46 4.91
CA MET A 113 2.79 23.83 4.17
C MET A 113 1.63 24.82 3.92
N LYS A 114 1.25 25.63 4.92
CA LYS A 114 0.23 26.68 4.75
C LYS A 114 0.66 27.73 3.72
N GLN A 115 1.94 28.12 3.73
CA GLN A 115 2.48 29.03 2.71
C GLN A 115 2.43 28.40 1.30
N ALA A 116 2.64 27.07 1.19
CA ALA A 116 2.51 26.35 -0.07
C ALA A 116 1.10 26.45 -0.66
N GLU A 117 0.08 26.33 0.20
CA GLU A 117 -1.32 26.43 -0.19
C GLU A 117 -1.70 27.86 -0.59
N GLN A 118 -1.18 28.86 0.12
CA GLN A 118 -1.44 30.29 -0.16
C GLN A 118 -0.74 30.78 -1.44
N ALA A 119 0.45 30.28 -1.75
CA ALA A 119 1.19 30.64 -2.96
C ALA A 119 0.63 30.00 -4.25
N CYS A 120 -0.36 29.10 -4.12
CA CYS A 120 -1.04 28.46 -5.25
C CYS A 120 -2.41 29.10 -5.57
N VAL A 121 -2.80 30.14 -4.83
CA VAL A 121 -3.99 30.97 -5.06
C VAL A 121 -3.58 32.24 -5.79
#